data_AF-A0A9N9STH6-F1
#
_entry.id   AF-A0A9N9STH6-F1
#
_cell.length_a   1.000
_cell.length_b   1.000
_cell.length_c   1.000
_cell.angle_alpha   90.00
_cell.angle_beta   90.00
_cell.angle_gamma   90.00
#
_symmetry.space_group_name_H-M   'P 1'
#
loop_
_entity.id
_entity.type
_entity.pdbx_description
1 polymer ?
#
loop_
_entity_poly.entity_id
_entity_poly.type
_entity_poly.pdbx_seq_one_letter_code
_entity_poly.pdbx_strand_id
1 'polypeptide(L)'
;MEKYQKSVLNVTLLETETQGDSLYEVLSLPKTATSEEIKKTYRRLALKYHPDKNPNNPEAAEKFKEVNRAHSILNDTTKRNIYDNYGSLGLYIAEQFGEENVNAYFVVTSTWCKEFE
;
A
#
# COMPACT_ATOMS: atom_id res chain seq x y z
N MET A 1 23.48 -9.19 -34.78
CA MET A 1 22.11 -9.67 -34.48
C MET A 1 21.92 -9.96 -33.00
N GLU A 2 22.81 -10.72 -32.35
CA GLU A 2 22.74 -11.05 -30.91
C GLU A 2 22.80 -9.85 -29.93
N LYS A 3 23.45 -8.74 -30.32
CA LYS A 3 23.51 -7.53 -29.47
C LYS A 3 22.20 -6.74 -29.41
N TYR A 4 21.31 -6.88 -30.40
CA TYR A 4 20.02 -6.17 -30.43
C TYR A 4 18.96 -6.90 -29.59
N GLN A 5 18.98 -8.24 -29.58
CA GLN A 5 18.12 -9.04 -28.71
C GLN A 5 18.38 -8.77 -27.23
N LYS A 6 19.64 -8.57 -26.81
CA LYS A 6 19.99 -8.20 -25.43
C LYS A 6 19.59 -6.78 -25.02
N SER A 7 19.35 -5.87 -25.96
CA SER A 7 18.90 -4.50 -25.62
C SER A 7 17.39 -4.43 -25.41
N VAL A 8 16.62 -5.16 -26.21
CA VAL A 8 15.15 -5.18 -26.08
C VAL A 8 14.70 -5.94 -24.84
N LEU A 9 15.44 -6.97 -24.43
CA LEU A 9 15.14 -7.73 -23.21
C LEU A 9 15.36 -6.90 -21.92
N ASN A 10 16.29 -5.93 -21.94
CA ASN A 10 16.59 -5.10 -20.76
C ASN A 10 15.59 -3.94 -20.59
N VAL A 11 14.87 -3.56 -21.66
CA VAL A 11 13.82 -2.55 -21.63
C VAL A 11 12.50 -3.12 -21.06
N THR A 12 12.21 -4.40 -21.29
CA THR A 12 10.98 -5.05 -20.81
C THR A 12 11.09 -5.58 -19.37
N LEU A 13 12.30 -5.74 -18.83
CA LEU A 13 12.56 -6.30 -17.50
C LEU A 13 12.52 -5.28 -16.34
N LEU A 14 12.04 -4.06 -16.56
CA LEU A 14 11.89 -3.03 -15.52
C LEU A 14 10.44 -2.76 -15.10
N GLU A 15 9.46 -3.53 -15.59
CA GLU A 15 8.04 -3.21 -15.36
C GLU A 15 7.32 -4.00 -14.24
N THR A 16 7.92 -4.95 -13.54
CA THR A 16 7.12 -5.78 -12.59
C THR A 16 7.82 -6.31 -11.34
N GLU A 17 8.91 -5.68 -10.86
CA GLU A 17 9.60 -6.14 -9.63
C GLU A 17 9.48 -5.17 -8.46
N THR A 18 8.24 -4.87 -8.05
CA THR A 18 7.95 -4.61 -6.63
C THR A 18 6.59 -5.22 -6.27
N GLN A 19 6.51 -6.56 -6.30
CA GLN A 19 5.45 -7.28 -5.58
C GLN A 19 5.62 -7.03 -4.08
N GLY A 20 4.96 -5.96 -3.65
CA GLY A 20 4.88 -5.52 -2.27
C GLY A 20 3.87 -4.40 -2.25
N ASP A 21 2.59 -4.79 -2.29
CA ASP A 21 1.35 -4.00 -2.23
C ASP A 21 1.58 -2.55 -1.78
N SER A 22 2.07 -1.74 -2.70
CA SER A 22 2.28 -0.33 -2.42
C SER A 22 0.88 0.27 -2.43
N LEU A 23 0.40 0.76 -1.28
CA LEU A 23 -0.95 1.34 -1.17
C LEU A 23 -1.21 2.43 -2.22
N TYR A 24 -0.13 3.10 -2.63
CA TYR A 24 -0.08 4.05 -3.72
C TYR A 24 -0.34 3.41 -5.10
N GLU A 25 0.19 2.22 -5.36
CA GLU A 25 -0.02 1.45 -6.59
C GLU A 25 -1.46 0.95 -6.73
N VAL A 26 -2.10 0.55 -5.63
CA VAL A 26 -3.53 0.20 -5.59
C VAL A 26 -4.41 1.36 -6.06
N LEU A 27 -4.04 2.60 -5.71
CA LEU A 27 -4.70 3.80 -6.20
C LEU A 27 -4.14 4.29 -7.55
N SER A 28 -3.10 3.65 -8.08
CA SER A 28 -2.33 4.08 -9.25
C SER A 28 -1.85 5.53 -9.15
N LEU A 29 -1.37 5.90 -7.95
CA LEU A 29 -0.85 7.23 -7.64
C LEU A 29 0.65 7.14 -7.27
N PRO A 30 1.44 8.19 -7.54
CA PRO A 30 2.80 8.28 -7.02
C PRO A 30 2.80 8.52 -5.51
N LYS A 31 3.90 8.17 -4.83
CA LYS A 31 4.10 8.48 -3.39
C LYS A 31 4.06 9.98 -3.08
N THR A 32 4.26 10.84 -4.07
CA THR A 32 4.17 12.30 -3.98
C THR A 32 2.74 12.83 -4.12
N ALA A 33 1.73 11.96 -4.28
CA ALA A 33 0.34 12.38 -4.45
C ALA A 33 -0.19 13.12 -3.22
N THR A 34 -0.93 14.20 -3.48
CA THR A 34 -1.60 14.96 -2.43
C THR A 34 -2.82 14.22 -1.90
N SER A 35 -3.25 14.53 -0.68
CA SER A 35 -4.46 13.94 -0.09
C SER A 35 -5.73 14.23 -0.90
N GLU A 36 -5.76 15.32 -1.68
CA GLU A 36 -6.86 15.62 -2.59
C GLU A 36 -6.91 14.65 -3.78
N GLU A 37 -5.76 14.37 -4.41
CA GLU A 37 -5.68 13.42 -5.53
C GLU A 37 -6.01 11.99 -5.08
N ILE A 38 -5.61 11.61 -3.86
CA ILE A 38 -5.98 10.35 -3.22
C ILE A 38 -7.51 10.24 -3.07
N LYS A 39 -8.16 11.26 -2.52
CA LYS A 39 -9.63 11.29 -2.37
C LYS A 39 -10.36 11.25 -3.71
N LYS A 40 -9.88 12.01 -4.68
CA LYS A 40 -10.46 12.06 -6.04
C LYS A 40 -10.37 10.70 -6.73
N THR A 41 -9.22 10.05 -6.63
CA THR A 41 -8.99 8.73 -7.24
C THR A 41 -9.79 7.64 -6.54
N TYR A 42 -9.86 7.67 -5.21
CA TYR A 42 -10.72 6.79 -4.43
C TYR A 42 -12.19 6.89 -4.89
N ARG A 43 -12.74 8.10 -5.03
CA ARG A 43 -14.12 8.30 -5.51
C ARG A 43 -14.34 7.69 -6.90
N ARG A 44 -13.39 7.88 -7.82
CA ARG A 44 -13.45 7.31 -9.18
C ARG A 44 -13.43 5.78 -9.16
N LEU A 45 -12.55 5.18 -8.37
CA LEU A 45 -12.41 3.72 -8.28
C LEU A 45 -13.59 3.08 -7.52
N ALA A 46 -14.07 3.72 -6.46
CA ALA A 46 -15.24 3.27 -5.70
C ALA A 46 -16.49 3.20 -6.57
N LEU A 47 -16.71 4.18 -7.46
CA LEU A 47 -17.82 4.14 -8.43
C LEU A 47 -17.64 3.05 -9.49
N LYS A 48 -16.39 2.80 -9.93
CA LYS A 48 -16.06 1.78 -10.93
C LYS A 48 -16.30 0.36 -10.38
N TYR A 49 -15.87 0.11 -9.16
CA TYR A 49 -15.95 -1.20 -8.50
C TYR A 49 -17.12 -1.32 -7.52
N HIS A 50 -18.10 -0.43 -7.59
CA HIS A 50 -19.26 -0.46 -6.70
C HIS A 50 -20.04 -1.78 -6.84
N PRO A 51 -20.47 -2.41 -5.74
CA PRO A 51 -21.18 -3.70 -5.78
C PRO A 51 -22.51 -3.62 -6.53
N ASP A 52 -23.20 -2.47 -6.50
CA ASP A 52 -24.45 -2.24 -7.25
C ASP A 52 -24.28 -2.37 -8.76
N LYS A 53 -23.14 -1.92 -9.31
CA LYS A 53 -22.83 -1.99 -10.74
C LYS A 53 -22.18 -3.31 -11.14
N ASN A 54 -21.60 -4.03 -10.17
CA ASN A 54 -20.85 -5.27 -10.39
C ASN A 54 -21.31 -6.40 -9.45
N PRO A 55 -22.63 -6.75 -9.42
CA PRO A 55 -23.16 -7.68 -8.43
C PRO A 55 -22.64 -9.12 -8.56
N ASN A 56 -22.10 -9.49 -9.73
CA ASN A 56 -21.61 -10.85 -10.02
C ASN A 56 -20.09 -10.92 -10.24
N ASN A 57 -19.34 -9.86 -9.92
CA ASN A 57 -17.90 -9.83 -10.15
C ASN A 57 -17.13 -9.86 -8.81
N PRO A 58 -16.62 -11.03 -8.39
CA PRO A 58 -15.84 -11.14 -7.15
C PRO A 58 -14.53 -10.34 -7.21
N GLU A 59 -13.95 -10.19 -8.40
CA GLU A 59 -12.70 -9.43 -8.60
C GLU A 59 -12.91 -7.94 -8.34
N ALA A 60 -14.08 -7.39 -8.72
CA ALA A 60 -14.45 -6.02 -8.39
C ALA A 60 -14.61 -5.83 -6.87
N ALA A 61 -15.13 -6.82 -6.16
CA ALA A 61 -15.26 -6.77 -4.71
C ALA A 61 -13.89 -6.82 -4.00
N GLU A 62 -12.94 -7.62 -4.48
CA GLU A 62 -11.56 -7.61 -3.99
C GLU A 62 -10.88 -6.26 -4.25
N LYS A 63 -10.95 -5.74 -5.47
CA LYS A 63 -10.39 -4.43 -5.82
C LYS A 63 -10.99 -3.30 -5.00
N PHE A 64 -12.30 -3.36 -4.71
CA PHE A 64 -12.95 -2.39 -3.85
C PHE A 64 -12.41 -2.43 -2.41
N LYS A 65 -12.18 -3.63 -1.85
CA LYS A 65 -11.58 -3.79 -0.52
C LYS A 65 -10.15 -3.25 -0.47
N GLU A 66 -9.35 -3.56 -1.49
CA GLU A 66 -7.96 -3.05 -1.61
C GLU A 66 -7.95 -1.50 -1.67
N VAL A 67 -8.78 -0.92 -2.54
CA VAL A 67 -8.90 0.53 -2.70
C VAL A 67 -9.38 1.21 -1.42
N ASN A 68 -10.34 0.61 -0.71
CA ASN A 68 -10.84 1.15 0.55
C ASN A 68 -9.76 1.09 1.64
N ARG A 69 -9.04 -0.04 1.76
CA ARG A 69 -7.90 -0.18 2.66
C ARG A 69 -6.85 0.89 2.37
N ALA A 70 -6.41 1.02 1.12
CA ALA A 70 -5.42 2.01 0.70
C ALA A 70 -5.85 3.44 1.05
N HIS A 71 -7.10 3.79 0.76
CA HIS A 71 -7.63 5.10 1.11
C HIS A 71 -7.68 5.33 2.63
N SER A 72 -8.11 4.36 3.44
CA SER A 72 -8.15 4.50 4.90
C SER A 72 -6.77 4.75 5.52
N ILE A 73 -5.72 4.18 4.96
CA ILE A 73 -4.34 4.34 5.43
C ILE A 73 -3.74 5.64 4.93
N LEU A 74 -3.89 5.92 3.63
CA LEU A 74 -3.29 7.10 3.03
C LEU A 74 -4.04 8.38 3.40
N ASN A 75 -5.33 8.33 3.72
CA ASN A 75 -6.06 9.52 4.14
C ASN A 75 -5.66 10.02 5.53
N ASP A 76 -5.24 9.12 6.42
CA ASP A 76 -4.80 9.47 7.77
C ASP A 76 -3.29 9.73 7.81
N THR A 77 -2.89 10.91 8.28
CA THR A 77 -1.48 11.31 8.34
C THR A 77 -0.68 10.40 9.27
N THR A 78 -1.25 9.93 10.37
CA THR A 78 -0.61 9.03 11.34
C THR A 78 -0.36 7.67 10.72
N LYS A 79 -1.40 7.07 10.11
CA LYS A 79 -1.25 5.77 9.44
C LYS A 79 -0.31 5.83 8.25
N ARG A 80 -0.35 6.92 7.47
CA ARG A 80 0.59 7.15 6.37
C ARG A 80 2.03 7.21 6.90
N ASN A 81 2.26 7.96 7.97
CA ASN A 81 3.59 8.03 8.58
C ASN A 81 4.04 6.66 9.12
N ILE A 82 3.16 5.91 9.77
CA ILE A 82 3.47 4.53 10.22
C ILE A 82 3.86 3.65 9.03
N TYR A 83 3.10 3.70 7.94
CA TYR A 83 3.40 2.93 6.74
C TYR A 83 4.70 3.35 6.08
N ASP A 84 5.00 4.65 6.00
CA ASP A 84 6.24 5.16 5.41
C ASP A 84 7.46 4.82 6.26
N ASN A 85 7.34 4.75 7.59
CA ASN A 85 8.46 4.43 8.50
C ASN A 85 8.64 2.92 8.75
N TYR A 86 7.55 2.17 8.90
CA TYR A 86 7.56 0.78 9.37
C TYR A 86 6.96 -0.21 8.34
N GLY A 87 6.49 0.28 7.20
CA GLY A 87 5.91 -0.55 6.15
C GLY A 87 4.59 -1.21 6.55
N SER A 88 4.33 -2.38 5.95
CA SER A 88 3.15 -3.19 6.21
C SER A 88 3.07 -3.72 7.64
N LEU A 89 4.23 -3.97 8.28
CA LEU A 89 4.29 -4.46 9.65
C LEU A 89 3.77 -3.43 10.67
N GLY A 90 4.16 -2.16 10.52
CA GLY A 90 3.66 -1.10 11.39
C GLY A 90 2.15 -0.93 11.28
N LEU A 91 1.61 -1.13 10.07
CA LEU A 91 0.18 -1.08 9.85
C LEU A 91 -0.58 -2.27 10.45
N TYR A 92 -0.01 -3.47 10.40
CA TYR A 92 -0.56 -4.64 11.08
C TYR A 92 -0.63 -4.42 12.59
N ILE A 93 0.43 -3.88 13.19
CA ILE A 93 0.46 -3.56 14.62
C ILE A 93 -0.58 -2.47 14.93
N ALA A 94 -0.71 -1.45 14.09
CA ALA A 94 -1.72 -0.40 14.27
C ALA A 94 -3.16 -0.96 14.26
N GLU A 95 -3.42 -1.95 13.42
CA GLU A 95 -4.74 -2.60 13.32
C GLU A 95 -5.05 -3.53 14.49
N GLN A 96 -4.03 -4.20 15.05
CA GLN A 96 -4.20 -5.16 16.17
C GLN A 96 -4.15 -4.50 17.56
N PHE A 97 -3.28 -3.50 17.75
CA PHE A 97 -2.95 -2.94 19.05
C PHE A 97 -3.25 -1.43 19.16
N GLY A 98 -3.72 -0.80 18.08
CA GLY A 98 -3.97 0.63 18.02
C GLY A 98 -2.75 1.43 17.55
N GLU A 99 -3.01 2.56 16.88
CA GLU A 99 -2.00 3.41 16.24
C GLU A 99 -0.98 3.98 17.23
N GLU A 100 -1.42 4.30 18.44
CA GLU A 100 -0.60 4.86 19.52
C GLU A 100 0.44 3.87 20.06
N ASN A 101 0.18 2.57 19.97
CA ASN A 101 1.04 1.52 20.52
C ASN A 101 2.08 1.00 19.53
N VAL A 102 2.02 1.41 18.27
CA VAL A 102 2.97 0.95 17.24
C VAL A 102 4.39 1.34 17.60
N ASN A 103 4.61 2.60 18.00
CA ASN A 103 5.93 3.07 18.39
C ASN A 103 6.41 2.35 19.67
N ALA A 104 5.54 2.20 20.67
CA ALA A 104 5.85 1.48 21.89
C ALA A 104 6.26 0.02 21.62
N TYR A 105 5.58 -0.66 20.68
CA TYR A 105 5.92 -2.00 20.25
C TYR A 105 7.31 -2.07 19.61
N PHE A 106 7.64 -1.18 18.68
CA PHE A 106 8.99 -1.15 18.08
C PHE A 106 10.09 -0.78 19.08
N VAL A 107 9.81 0.12 20.03
CA VAL A 107 10.75 0.47 21.10
C VAL A 107 10.97 -0.70 22.06
N VAL A 108 9.90 -1.35 22.55
CA VAL A 108 10.06 -2.48 23.49
C VAL A 108 10.72 -3.69 22.84
N THR A 109 10.39 -3.99 21.58
CA THR A 109 11.02 -5.10 20.85
C THR A 109 12.48 -4.82 20.54
N SER A 110 12.85 -3.57 20.24
CA SER A 110 14.24 -3.19 20.01
C SER A 110 15.06 -3.07 21.30
N THR A 111 14.46 -2.74 22.44
CA THR A 111 15.14 -2.73 23.75
C THR A 111 15.31 -4.14 24.33
N TRP A 112 14.33 -5.03 24.18
CA TRP A 112 14.46 -6.43 24.60
C TRP A 112 15.56 -7.20 23.84
N CYS A 113 15.91 -6.77 22.63
CA CYS A 113 16.98 -7.36 21.83
C CYS A 113 18.39 -6.96 22.28
N LYS A 114 18.53 -5.84 23.03
CA LYS A 114 19.83 -5.33 23.50
C LYS A 114 20.21 -5.77 24.92
N GLU A 115 19.27 -6.31 25.69
CA GLU A 115 19.47 -6.71 27.09
C GLU A 115 19.93 -8.18 27.23
N PHE A 116 19.92 -8.96 26.13
CA PHE A 116 20.26 -10.39 26.11
C PHE A 116 21.54 -10.70 25.30
N GLU A 117 22.49 -9.75 25.26
CA GLU A 117 23.83 -9.95 24.69
C GLU A 117 24.93 -9.75 25.75
#